data_AF-A0A2V1C0M8-F1
#
_entry.id   AF-A0A2V1C0M8-F1
#
_cell.length_a   1.000
_cell.length_b   1.000
_cell.length_c   1.000
_cell.angle_alpha   90.00
_cell.angle_beta   90.00
_cell.angle_gamma   90.00
#
_symmetry.space_group_name_H-M   'P 1'
#
loop_
_entity.id
_entity.type
_entity.pdbx_description
1 polymer ?
#
loop_
_entity_poly.entity_id
_entity_poly.type
_entity_poly.pdbx_seq_one_letter_code
_entity_poly.pdbx_strand_id
1 'polypeptide(L)'
;MTTPGRTHLPWETQTGQVQELLNYISFLEAKLQYLQFHHETCDKWTAPLPPAFSELSYLPPDLIVANESQLYPLNSLPHQEAPPITHDVQAVQPTQKVPAINARWRRIVDQMTKGWDQPSSWMDRRIAIGLDSVEKNHYALTMLLGLKNELPGGDEANSGMQIMNMSVTSNGASETLIMSARRYALGTKASERDAGLVVQLHNFRELIFASLCVVIEHQGLPIDTINDLMRICMSSSGAANLYRLRRGALWVNRVIAGLIRKGWRHCATEFFLLSGRPVSQYGLLWEGCVHSFPCLSEHLAHIYETVERPYTDAGWIPFSIPSIIKGLVGDALTLGQICTALDYEEESLSKLFLESNGVAEVT
;
A
#
# COMPACT_ATOMS: atom_id res chain seq x y z
N MET A 1 26.35 -28.88 -28.40
CA MET A 1 27.21 -27.78 -27.89
C MET A 1 27.28 -26.69 -28.95
N THR A 2 26.61 -25.56 -28.68
CA THR A 2 26.90 -24.18 -29.11
C THR A 2 25.60 -23.38 -28.96
N THR A 3 25.57 -22.53 -27.94
CA THR A 3 24.57 -21.48 -27.72
C THR A 3 24.99 -20.22 -28.48
N PRO A 4 24.08 -19.54 -29.18
CA PRO A 4 24.22 -18.12 -29.49
C PRO A 4 23.15 -17.29 -28.78
N GLY A 5 23.51 -16.07 -28.36
CA GLY A 5 22.52 -15.03 -27.99
C GLY A 5 22.76 -14.28 -26.69
N ARG A 6 23.99 -13.78 -26.43
CA ARG A 6 24.18 -12.64 -25.51
C ARG A 6 24.03 -11.37 -26.32
N THR A 7 22.92 -10.66 -26.15
CA THR A 7 22.74 -9.30 -26.66
C THR A 7 23.71 -8.37 -25.94
N HIS A 8 24.69 -7.87 -26.70
CA HIS A 8 25.56 -6.77 -26.28
C HIS A 8 24.69 -5.52 -26.09
N LEU A 9 24.60 -5.02 -24.86
CA LEU A 9 24.15 -3.66 -24.59
C LEU A 9 25.28 -2.68 -25.01
N PRO A 10 24.96 -1.52 -25.60
CA PRO A 10 25.96 -0.55 -26.05
C PRO A 10 26.71 0.04 -24.85
N TRP A 11 28.03 0.10 -24.97
CA TRP A 11 28.95 0.56 -23.92
C TRP A 11 28.97 2.09 -23.90
N GLU A 12 27.98 2.72 -23.26
CA GLU A 12 27.91 4.18 -23.10
C GLU A 12 28.64 4.65 -21.84
N THR A 13 29.73 5.39 -22.07
CA THR A 13 30.57 6.21 -21.15
C THR A 13 30.89 5.63 -19.76
N GLN A 14 32.17 5.29 -19.59
CA GLN A 14 32.82 4.82 -18.35
C GLN A 14 32.45 5.66 -17.10
N THR A 15 32.16 6.95 -17.26
CA THR A 15 31.72 7.86 -16.19
C THR A 15 30.34 7.55 -15.62
N GLY A 16 29.38 7.11 -16.43
CA GLY A 16 28.04 6.74 -15.95
C GLY A 16 28.07 5.47 -15.09
N GLN A 17 28.88 4.50 -15.50
CA GLN A 17 29.10 3.25 -14.76
C GLN A 17 29.82 3.50 -13.44
N VAL A 18 30.82 4.38 -13.44
CA VAL A 18 31.51 4.81 -12.22
C VAL A 18 30.52 5.48 -11.26
N GLN A 19 29.62 6.33 -11.75
CA GLN A 19 28.62 6.97 -10.90
C GLN A 19 27.61 5.98 -10.30
N GLU A 20 27.17 4.99 -11.08
CA GLU A 20 26.26 3.94 -10.60
C GLU A 20 26.93 3.06 -9.53
N LEU A 21 28.20 2.69 -9.75
CA LEU A 21 29.00 1.97 -8.77
C LEU A 21 29.22 2.79 -7.50
N LEU A 22 29.50 4.09 -7.61
CA LEU A 22 29.62 4.97 -6.45
C LEU A 22 28.32 5.06 -5.66
N ASN A 23 27.18 5.19 -6.33
CA ASN A 23 25.87 5.19 -5.68
C ASN A 23 25.59 3.86 -4.96
N TYR A 24 25.96 2.73 -5.57
CA TYR A 24 25.80 1.41 -4.96
C TYR A 24 26.72 1.21 -3.75
N ILE A 25 27.97 1.69 -3.82
CA ILE A 25 28.92 1.68 -2.69
C ILE A 25 28.35 2.50 -1.52
N SER A 26 27.88 3.73 -1.76
CA SER A 26 27.27 4.55 -0.71
C SER A 26 26.03 3.91 -0.08
N PHE A 27 25.22 3.21 -0.87
CA PHE A 27 24.09 2.43 -0.35
C PHE A 27 24.55 1.28 0.58
N LEU A 28 25.59 0.55 0.18
CA LEU A 28 26.13 -0.54 0.99
C LEU A 28 26.79 -0.03 2.28
N GLU A 29 27.48 1.11 2.23
CA GLU A 29 28.07 1.76 3.40
C GLU A 29 27.01 2.17 4.42
N ALA A 30 25.90 2.78 3.97
CA ALA A 30 24.78 3.13 4.84
C ALA A 30 24.15 1.88 5.50
N LYS A 31 24.03 0.79 4.74
CA LYS A 31 23.53 -0.49 5.26
C LYS A 31 24.47 -1.10 6.30
N LEU A 32 25.78 -0.99 6.10
CA LEU A 32 26.79 -1.51 7.01
C LEU A 32 26.85 -0.71 8.32
N GLN A 33 26.77 0.62 8.25
CA GLN A 33 26.65 1.49 9.42
C GLN A 33 25.40 1.17 10.24
N TYR A 34 24.27 0.95 9.58
CA TYR A 34 23.03 0.53 10.24
C TYR A 34 23.19 -0.81 10.98
N LEU A 35 23.79 -1.81 10.33
CA LEU A 35 24.01 -3.13 10.93
C LEU A 35 25.01 -3.07 12.09
N GLN A 36 26.05 -2.26 12.00
CA GLN A 36 27.00 -2.02 13.09
C GLN A 36 26.32 -1.36 14.29
N PHE A 37 25.56 -0.28 14.05
CA PHE A 37 24.78 0.37 15.10
C PHE A 37 23.81 -0.62 15.77
N HIS A 38 23.08 -1.39 14.97
CA HIS A 38 22.16 -2.41 15.47
C HIS A 38 22.89 -3.46 16.33
N HIS A 39 24.03 -3.98 15.86
CA HIS A 39 24.84 -4.96 16.57
C HIS A 39 25.33 -4.41 17.93
N GLU A 40 25.86 -3.18 17.95
CA GLU A 40 26.34 -2.51 19.18
C GLU A 40 25.23 -2.24 20.19
N THR A 41 23.99 -2.03 19.73
CA THR A 41 22.83 -1.81 20.61
C THR A 41 22.14 -3.09 21.08
N CYS A 42 22.33 -4.23 20.38
CA CYS A 42 21.67 -5.49 20.70
C CYS A 42 22.24 -6.20 21.94
N ASP A 43 23.54 -6.03 22.22
CA ASP A 43 24.23 -6.73 23.34
C ASP A 43 23.78 -6.27 24.74
N LYS A 44 22.96 -5.21 24.85
CA LYS A 44 22.46 -4.71 26.14
C LYS A 44 21.25 -5.47 26.68
N TRP A 45 20.69 -6.41 25.91
CA TRP A 45 19.45 -7.11 26.24
C TRP A 45 19.64 -8.63 26.15
N THR A 46 20.44 -9.21 27.05
CA THR A 46 20.57 -10.67 27.16
C THR A 46 19.60 -11.25 28.19
N ALA A 47 18.54 -11.90 27.70
CA ALA A 47 17.88 -13.04 28.33
C ALA A 47 17.48 -14.05 27.24
N PRO A 48 17.36 -15.37 27.55
CA PRO A 48 17.75 -16.44 26.63
C PRO A 48 16.69 -16.86 25.60
N LEU A 49 17.19 -17.26 24.41
CA LEU A 49 16.46 -17.73 23.22
C LEU A 49 15.79 -19.12 23.37
N PRO A 50 14.60 -19.33 22.77
CA PRO A 50 14.18 -20.58 22.15
C PRO A 50 14.44 -20.59 20.62
N PRO A 51 14.40 -21.77 19.95
CA PRO A 51 15.16 -22.03 18.74
C PRO A 51 14.50 -21.59 17.42
N ALA A 52 15.40 -21.35 16.46
CA ALA A 52 15.25 -20.83 15.11
C ALA A 52 14.17 -21.45 14.23
N PHE A 53 13.35 -20.59 13.61
CA PHE A 53 12.98 -20.69 12.18
C PHE A 53 12.89 -19.27 11.56
N SER A 54 13.28 -19.20 10.30
CA SER A 54 13.62 -18.01 9.52
C SER A 54 12.45 -17.05 9.25
N GLU A 55 12.54 -15.83 9.76
CA GLU A 55 11.74 -14.68 9.32
C GLU A 55 12.64 -13.43 9.20
N LEU A 56 12.72 -12.84 8.00
CA LEU A 56 13.26 -11.50 7.81
C LEU A 56 12.10 -10.51 7.75
N SER A 57 11.50 -10.27 8.91
CA SER A 57 10.62 -9.13 9.17
C SER A 57 11.49 -7.87 9.29
N TYR A 58 11.62 -7.10 8.21
CA TYR A 58 12.34 -5.83 8.22
C TYR A 58 11.39 -4.63 8.30
N LEU A 59 11.01 -4.28 9.53
CA LEU A 59 10.94 -2.94 10.16
C LEU A 59 10.51 -3.15 11.65
N PRO A 60 10.94 -2.28 12.59
CA PRO A 60 10.98 -2.60 14.02
C PRO A 60 9.59 -2.68 14.68
N PRO A 61 9.37 -3.59 15.64
CA PRO A 61 8.15 -3.67 16.46
C PRO A 61 7.88 -2.53 17.48
N ASP A 62 8.74 -1.51 17.63
CA ASP A 62 8.65 -0.59 18.79
C ASP A 62 8.12 0.82 18.48
N LEU A 63 6.91 0.93 17.93
CA LEU A 63 6.15 2.19 17.95
C LEU A 63 4.73 2.02 18.53
N ILE A 64 4.55 1.06 19.43
CA ILE A 64 3.32 0.90 20.21
C ILE A 64 3.69 0.84 21.69
N VAL A 65 3.02 1.70 22.48
CA VAL A 65 3.01 1.87 23.95
C VAL A 65 3.97 2.90 24.54
N ALA A 66 3.45 4.12 24.74
CA ALA A 66 3.19 4.73 26.05
C ALA A 66 3.17 6.26 25.90
N ASN A 67 1.99 6.85 25.82
CA ASN A 67 1.84 8.26 26.18
C ASN A 67 0.86 8.34 27.34
N GLU A 68 1.33 7.94 28.51
CA GLU A 68 0.75 8.40 29.77
C GLU A 68 1.70 9.45 30.36
N SER A 69 1.21 10.68 30.37
CA SER A 69 1.36 11.67 31.43
C SER A 69 2.68 11.69 32.20
N GLN A 70 3.61 12.61 31.88
CA GLN A 70 4.33 13.36 32.93
C GLN A 70 4.58 14.83 32.52
N LEU A 71 3.97 15.69 33.34
CA LEU A 71 4.23 17.11 33.52
C LEU A 71 5.67 17.35 34.04
N TYR A 72 6.16 18.57 33.78
CA TYR A 72 7.05 19.43 34.59
C TYR A 72 8.31 19.99 33.88
N PRO A 73 8.79 21.19 34.29
CA PRO A 73 8.93 22.31 33.37
C PRO A 73 10.36 22.82 33.14
N LEU A 74 10.46 23.66 32.12
CA LEU A 74 11.55 24.58 31.79
C LEU A 74 11.95 25.45 33.01
N ASN A 75 13.24 25.50 33.34
CA ASN A 75 13.84 26.59 34.12
C ASN A 75 15.30 26.88 33.67
N SER A 76 15.45 28.07 33.12
CA SER A 76 16.56 29.06 33.12
C SER A 76 17.66 28.90 34.21
N LEU A 77 18.97 29.21 34.06
CA LEU A 77 19.80 30.41 33.69
C LEU A 77 21.31 30.02 33.97
N PRO A 78 22.38 30.86 33.88
CA PRO A 78 22.67 32.10 33.15
C PRO A 78 24.02 32.13 32.37
N HIS A 79 24.22 33.24 31.64
CA HIS A 79 25.45 33.76 31.06
C HIS A 79 26.67 33.87 32.00
N GLN A 80 27.88 33.71 31.43
CA GLN A 80 29.09 34.39 31.91
C GLN A 80 30.04 34.71 30.74
N GLU A 81 30.38 36.00 30.57
CA GLU A 81 31.31 36.61 29.60
C GLU A 81 32.78 36.45 30.07
N ALA A 82 33.71 35.91 29.22
CA ALA A 82 34.77 36.57 28.40
C ALA A 82 36.14 36.79 29.14
N PRO A 83 37.32 37.03 28.49
CA PRO A 83 37.61 37.32 27.07
C PRO A 83 38.90 36.58 26.52
N PRO A 84 39.70 37.10 25.55
CA PRO A 84 39.78 36.57 24.19
C PRO A 84 41.17 36.02 23.79
N ILE A 85 41.23 35.04 22.89
CA ILE A 85 42.45 34.79 22.10
C ILE A 85 42.08 34.65 20.62
N THR A 86 42.50 35.65 19.88
CA THR A 86 42.56 35.76 18.43
C THR A 86 43.36 34.61 17.84
N HIS A 87 42.72 33.75 17.05
CA HIS A 87 43.37 33.11 15.91
C HIS A 87 42.39 32.93 14.77
N ASP A 88 42.73 33.62 13.70
CA ASP A 88 42.17 33.60 12.35
C ASP A 88 42.23 32.17 11.79
N VAL A 89 41.07 31.52 11.63
CA VAL A 89 40.90 30.41 10.70
C VAL A 89 39.53 30.57 10.06
N GLN A 90 39.54 31.04 8.81
CA GLN A 90 38.40 30.98 7.90
C GLN A 90 38.03 29.51 7.66
N ALA A 91 37.18 28.96 8.51
CA ALA A 91 36.42 27.76 8.20
C ALA A 91 35.22 28.19 7.35
N VAL A 92 35.34 27.97 6.03
CA VAL A 92 34.20 27.97 5.11
C VAL A 92 33.18 26.99 5.68
N GLN A 93 32.13 27.53 6.31
CA GLN A 93 30.96 26.73 6.65
C GLN A 93 30.40 26.21 5.33
N PRO A 94 30.29 24.89 5.12
CA PRO A 94 29.43 24.40 4.07
C PRO A 94 28.03 24.79 4.52
N THR A 95 27.44 25.78 3.86
CA THR A 95 26.00 26.00 3.87
C THR A 95 25.35 24.65 3.61
N GLN A 96 24.90 24.00 4.69
CA GLN A 96 23.98 22.89 4.62
C GLN A 96 22.75 23.46 3.94
N LYS A 97 22.66 23.24 2.63
CA LYS A 97 21.41 23.36 1.90
C LYS A 97 20.47 22.35 2.54
N VAL A 98 19.71 22.78 3.53
CA VAL A 98 18.51 22.09 3.99
C VAL A 98 17.64 21.91 2.74
N PRO A 99 17.50 20.72 2.15
CA PRO A 99 16.60 20.51 1.05
C PRO A 99 15.26 20.10 1.66
N ALA A 100 14.74 20.89 2.58
CA ALA A 100 13.41 20.71 3.14
C ALA A 100 12.54 21.81 2.55
N ILE A 101 11.60 21.45 1.67
CA ILE A 101 10.32 22.16 1.40
C ILE A 101 9.49 21.45 0.31
N ASN A 102 10.00 20.48 -0.46
CA ASN A 102 9.22 19.91 -1.58
C ASN A 102 9.40 18.41 -1.83
N ALA A 103 9.46 17.60 -0.78
CA ALA A 103 9.50 16.15 -0.97
C ALA A 103 8.18 15.67 -1.60
N ARG A 104 8.27 15.00 -2.76
CA ARG A 104 7.11 14.55 -3.57
C ARG A 104 6.09 13.75 -2.75
N TRP A 105 6.56 12.96 -1.77
CA TRP A 105 5.71 12.20 -0.86
C TRP A 105 4.79 13.09 -0.02
N ARG A 106 5.23 14.29 0.41
CA ARG A 106 4.42 15.18 1.25
C ARG A 106 3.21 15.69 0.50
N ARG A 107 3.40 16.11 -0.75
CA ARG A 107 2.28 16.53 -1.62
C ARG A 107 1.26 15.42 -1.83
N ILE A 108 1.69 14.16 -1.85
CA ILE A 108 0.78 13.02 -1.98
C ILE A 108 -0.03 12.86 -0.70
N VAL A 109 0.60 12.92 0.48
CA VAL A 109 -0.10 12.89 1.77
C VAL A 109 -1.12 14.04 1.84
N ASP A 110 -0.69 15.27 1.54
CA ASP A 110 -1.57 16.44 1.52
C ASP A 110 -2.75 16.25 0.57
N GLN A 111 -2.54 15.67 -0.62
CA GLN A 111 -3.61 15.39 -1.57
C GLN A 111 -4.59 14.31 -1.09
N MET A 112 -4.11 13.31 -0.36
CA MET A 112 -4.97 12.26 0.22
C MET A 112 -5.84 12.81 1.33
N THR A 113 -5.29 13.71 2.15
CA THR A 113 -5.95 14.20 3.37
C THR A 113 -6.62 15.56 3.18
N LYS A 114 -6.42 16.23 2.04
CA LYS A 114 -7.07 17.50 1.71
C LYS A 114 -8.59 17.32 1.66
N GLY A 115 -9.33 18.12 2.43
CA GLY A 115 -10.80 18.11 2.47
C GLY A 115 -11.38 17.02 3.37
N TRP A 116 -10.66 16.67 4.43
CA TRP A 116 -11.10 15.79 5.51
C TRP A 116 -11.11 16.55 6.84
N ASP A 117 -11.58 17.79 6.81
CA ASP A 117 -11.57 18.75 7.91
C ASP A 117 -12.96 19.02 8.50
N GLN A 118 -14.01 18.50 7.86
CA GLN A 118 -15.39 18.67 8.27
C GLN A 118 -16.01 17.34 8.73
N PRO A 119 -16.93 17.34 9.73
CA PRO A 119 -17.64 16.14 10.15
C PRO A 119 -18.31 15.37 9.00
N SER A 120 -18.89 16.08 8.02
CA SER A 120 -19.57 15.50 6.86
C SER A 120 -18.65 14.99 5.75
N SER A 121 -17.33 15.21 5.85
CA SER A 121 -16.37 15.00 4.74
C SER A 121 -16.44 13.59 4.14
N TRP A 122 -16.77 12.58 4.95
CA TRP A 122 -16.90 11.21 4.46
C TRP A 122 -18.06 11.05 3.49
N MET A 123 -19.25 11.55 3.89
CA MET A 123 -20.45 11.47 3.06
C MET A 123 -20.34 12.39 1.85
N ASP A 124 -19.77 13.59 2.02
CA ASP A 124 -19.54 14.53 0.93
C ASP A 124 -18.68 13.90 -0.18
N ARG A 125 -17.67 13.10 0.20
CA ARG A 125 -16.83 12.36 -0.76
C ARG A 125 -17.56 11.23 -1.43
N ARG A 126 -18.35 10.45 -0.69
CA ARG A 126 -19.21 9.41 -1.26
C ARG A 126 -20.12 10.02 -2.33
N ILE A 127 -20.82 11.10 -2.01
CA ILE A 127 -21.69 11.83 -2.95
C ILE A 127 -20.90 12.35 -4.14
N ALA A 128 -19.74 13.00 -3.91
CA ALA A 128 -18.93 13.58 -4.97
C ALA A 128 -18.46 12.56 -6.02
N ILE A 129 -18.31 11.29 -5.64
CA ILE A 129 -17.94 10.21 -6.55
C ILE A 129 -19.12 9.31 -6.94
N GLY A 130 -20.35 9.60 -6.50
CA GLY A 130 -21.54 8.78 -6.79
C GLY A 130 -21.55 7.42 -6.10
N LEU A 131 -20.98 7.34 -4.89
CA LEU A 131 -20.94 6.16 -4.01
C LEU A 131 -21.75 6.43 -2.73
N ASP A 132 -22.94 6.96 -2.85
CA ASP A 132 -23.80 7.43 -1.76
C ASP A 132 -24.96 6.47 -1.42
N SER A 133 -25.10 5.35 -2.12
CA SER A 133 -26.16 4.36 -1.90
C SER A 133 -25.65 2.92 -1.88
N VAL A 134 -26.43 2.01 -1.28
CA VAL A 134 -26.15 0.56 -1.26
C VAL A 134 -26.09 -0.01 -2.69
N GLU A 135 -26.96 0.43 -3.59
CA GLU A 135 -26.96 0.01 -5.00
C GLU A 135 -25.68 0.42 -5.71
N LYS A 136 -25.18 1.64 -5.43
CA LYS A 136 -23.90 2.11 -5.97
C LYS A 136 -22.72 1.38 -5.35
N ASN A 137 -22.77 1.03 -4.06
CA ASN A 137 -21.79 0.17 -3.41
C ASN A 137 -21.72 -1.22 -4.07
N HIS A 138 -22.87 -1.88 -4.29
CA HIS A 138 -22.94 -3.18 -4.97
C HIS A 138 -22.47 -3.09 -6.42
N TYR A 139 -22.85 -2.02 -7.14
CA TYR A 139 -22.38 -1.76 -8.49
C TYR A 139 -20.85 -1.61 -8.52
N ALA A 140 -20.29 -0.80 -7.63
CA ALA A 140 -18.85 -0.63 -7.49
C ALA A 140 -18.14 -1.96 -7.22
N LEU A 141 -18.64 -2.79 -6.29
CA LEU A 141 -18.06 -4.11 -6.01
C LEU A 141 -18.14 -5.07 -7.21
N THR A 142 -19.26 -5.06 -7.93
CA THR A 142 -19.42 -5.87 -9.17
C THR A 142 -18.38 -5.46 -10.21
N MET A 143 -18.12 -4.15 -10.34
CA MET A 143 -17.05 -3.63 -11.18
C MET A 143 -15.67 -4.07 -10.66
N LEU A 144 -15.40 -3.95 -9.36
CA LEU A 144 -14.14 -4.36 -8.73
C LEU A 144 -13.88 -5.87 -8.73
N LEU A 145 -14.89 -6.70 -8.99
CA LEU A 145 -14.74 -8.15 -9.20
C LEU A 145 -14.66 -8.53 -10.68
N GLY A 146 -14.85 -7.57 -11.60
CA GLY A 146 -14.89 -7.84 -13.04
C GLY A 146 -16.08 -8.70 -13.48
N LEU A 147 -17.18 -8.68 -12.71
CA LEU A 147 -18.39 -9.47 -12.99
C LEU A 147 -19.33 -8.79 -13.99
N LYS A 148 -19.18 -7.48 -14.22
CA LYS A 148 -19.97 -6.72 -15.20
C LYS A 148 -19.07 -6.26 -16.34
N ASN A 149 -19.32 -6.77 -17.54
CA ASN A 149 -18.70 -6.31 -18.79
C ASN A 149 -19.55 -5.27 -19.51
N GLU A 150 -20.77 -5.00 -19.02
CA GLU A 150 -21.73 -4.11 -19.67
C GLU A 150 -21.96 -2.89 -18.80
N LEU A 151 -21.47 -1.74 -19.28
CA LEU A 151 -21.87 -0.42 -18.82
C LEU A 151 -23.41 -0.28 -19.00
N PRO A 152 -24.11 0.43 -18.11
CA PRO A 152 -25.53 0.71 -18.30
C PRO A 152 -25.68 1.69 -19.48
N GLY A 153 -26.02 1.16 -20.65
CA GLY A 153 -26.23 1.93 -21.87
C GLY A 153 -25.93 1.13 -23.13
N GLY A 154 -26.79 0.17 -23.45
CA GLY A 154 -26.71 -0.60 -24.70
C GLY A 154 -27.68 -1.78 -24.65
N ASP A 155 -28.62 -1.78 -25.58
CA ASP A 155 -29.78 -2.68 -25.62
C ASP A 155 -29.44 -4.17 -25.65
N GLU A 156 -30.45 -4.93 -25.23
CA GLU A 156 -30.64 -6.37 -25.39
C GLU A 156 -30.06 -6.92 -26.72
N ALA A 157 -28.97 -7.69 -26.65
CA ALA A 157 -28.70 -8.85 -27.50
C ALA A 157 -27.28 -9.40 -27.23
N ASN A 158 -27.18 -10.44 -26.39
CA ASN A 158 -26.61 -11.72 -26.81
C ASN A 158 -26.57 -12.71 -25.65
N SER A 159 -27.60 -13.54 -25.65
CA SER A 159 -27.66 -14.78 -24.90
C SER A 159 -26.67 -15.80 -25.47
N GLY A 160 -25.90 -16.45 -24.58
CA GLY A 160 -25.31 -17.77 -24.85
C GLY A 160 -23.80 -17.84 -24.92
N MET A 161 -23.15 -18.19 -23.80
CA MET A 161 -22.08 -19.18 -23.84
C MET A 161 -21.93 -19.88 -22.50
N GLN A 162 -22.12 -21.21 -22.54
CA GLN A 162 -22.08 -22.15 -21.43
C GLN A 162 -20.69 -22.26 -20.81
N ILE A 163 -20.64 -22.39 -19.48
CA ILE A 163 -19.46 -22.74 -18.71
C ILE A 163 -19.35 -24.26 -18.67
N MET A 164 -18.32 -24.83 -19.30
CA MET A 164 -17.92 -26.23 -19.08
C MET A 164 -16.94 -26.32 -17.90
N ASN A 165 -17.30 -27.15 -16.92
CA ASN A 165 -16.44 -27.55 -15.80
C ASN A 165 -15.33 -28.50 -16.29
N MET A 166 -14.09 -28.26 -15.88
CA MET A 166 -13.01 -29.26 -15.94
C MET A 166 -12.23 -29.34 -14.63
N SER A 167 -11.86 -30.58 -14.28
CA SER A 167 -11.25 -31.00 -13.02
C SER A 167 -9.84 -30.46 -12.82
N VAL A 168 -9.53 -30.14 -11.57
CA VAL A 168 -8.25 -29.54 -11.14
C VAL A 168 -7.24 -30.65 -10.79
N THR A 169 -6.15 -30.73 -11.55
CA THR A 169 -4.86 -31.29 -11.10
C THR A 169 -3.98 -30.16 -10.56
N SER A 170 -2.94 -30.43 -9.77
CA SER A 170 -2.16 -29.42 -9.02
C SER A 170 -1.45 -28.34 -9.85
N ASN A 171 -1.38 -28.47 -11.18
CA ASN A 171 -0.92 -27.40 -12.08
C ASN A 171 -2.03 -26.37 -12.42
N GLY A 172 -3.29 -26.71 -12.17
CA GLY A 172 -4.45 -25.87 -12.49
C GLY A 172 -4.61 -24.65 -11.59
N ALA A 173 -4.06 -24.68 -10.36
CA ALA A 173 -4.17 -23.55 -9.44
C ALA A 173 -3.37 -22.32 -9.92
N SER A 174 -2.13 -22.51 -10.37
CA SER A 174 -1.29 -21.43 -10.91
C SER A 174 -1.86 -20.86 -12.22
N GLU A 175 -2.39 -21.71 -13.09
CA GLU A 175 -2.99 -21.29 -14.36
C GLU A 175 -4.31 -20.53 -14.15
N THR A 176 -5.13 -20.97 -13.19
CA THR A 176 -6.36 -20.28 -12.78
C THR A 176 -6.06 -18.89 -12.23
N LEU A 177 -5.02 -18.75 -11.39
CA LEU A 177 -4.57 -17.45 -10.87
C LEU A 177 -4.18 -16.47 -11.98
N ILE A 178 -3.39 -16.93 -12.95
CA ILE A 178 -2.95 -16.12 -14.09
C ILE A 178 -4.14 -15.69 -14.95
N MET A 179 -5.10 -16.59 -15.20
CA MET A 179 -6.28 -16.30 -16.01
C MET A 179 -7.23 -15.30 -15.32
N SER A 180 -7.44 -15.42 -14.00
CA SER A 180 -8.21 -14.44 -13.23
C SER A 180 -7.56 -13.07 -13.24
N ALA A 181 -6.26 -13.00 -13.00
CA ALA A 181 -5.46 -11.76 -13.06
C ALA A 181 -5.59 -11.08 -14.44
N ARG A 182 -5.50 -11.86 -15.51
CA ARG A 182 -5.62 -11.35 -16.90
C ARG A 182 -7.02 -10.86 -17.24
N ARG A 183 -8.07 -11.52 -16.77
CA ARG A 183 -9.45 -11.06 -17.00
C ARG A 183 -9.69 -9.71 -16.31
N TYR A 184 -9.23 -9.59 -15.08
CA TYR A 184 -9.34 -8.35 -14.30
C TYR A 184 -8.60 -7.17 -14.94
N ALA A 185 -7.41 -7.45 -15.47
CA ALA A 185 -6.58 -6.51 -16.20
C ALA A 185 -7.33 -5.82 -17.35
N LEU A 186 -7.96 -6.62 -18.20
CA LEU A 186 -8.65 -6.15 -19.39
C LEU A 186 -9.89 -5.33 -19.03
N GLY A 187 -10.63 -5.74 -17.99
CA GLY A 187 -11.79 -4.99 -17.49
C GLY A 187 -11.43 -3.63 -16.88
N THR A 188 -10.22 -3.49 -16.36
CA THR A 188 -9.72 -2.22 -15.77
C THR A 188 -9.43 -1.18 -16.86
N LYS A 189 -8.89 -1.61 -18.00
CA LYS A 189 -8.59 -0.75 -19.16
C LYS A 189 -9.83 -0.20 -19.87
N ALA A 190 -10.95 -0.93 -19.82
CA ALA A 190 -12.18 -0.58 -20.54
C ALA A 190 -13.09 0.44 -19.80
N SER A 191 -12.76 0.83 -18.57
CA SER A 191 -13.72 1.49 -17.67
C SER A 191 -13.95 3.00 -17.87
N GLU A 192 -13.21 3.71 -18.75
CA GLU A 192 -13.02 5.18 -18.84
C GLU A 192 -14.27 6.13 -18.99
N ARG A 193 -15.54 5.70 -18.85
CA ARG A 193 -16.72 6.50 -19.31
C ARG A 193 -17.73 7.02 -18.27
N ASP A 194 -17.50 6.90 -16.97
CA ASP A 194 -18.35 7.51 -15.90
C ASP A 194 -17.46 8.29 -14.91
N ALA A 195 -17.04 9.49 -15.33
CA ALA A 195 -15.69 10.03 -15.07
C ALA A 195 -15.24 10.09 -13.60
N GLY A 196 -16.13 10.35 -12.63
CA GLY A 196 -15.76 10.43 -11.21
C GLY A 196 -15.59 9.05 -10.57
N LEU A 197 -16.69 8.28 -10.52
CA LEU A 197 -16.71 6.95 -9.92
C LEU A 197 -15.74 6.00 -10.64
N VAL A 198 -15.72 6.04 -11.98
CA VAL A 198 -14.84 5.19 -12.78
C VAL A 198 -13.38 5.44 -12.47
N VAL A 199 -12.95 6.70 -12.35
CA VAL A 199 -11.53 6.98 -12.09
C VAL A 199 -11.14 6.46 -10.70
N GLN A 200 -12.01 6.60 -9.70
CA GLN A 200 -11.76 6.03 -8.38
C GLN A 200 -11.72 4.51 -8.41
N LEU A 201 -12.68 3.88 -9.07
CA LEU A 201 -12.70 2.44 -9.21
C LEU A 201 -11.48 1.97 -9.99
N HIS A 202 -11.09 2.62 -11.09
CA HIS A 202 -9.90 2.28 -11.85
C HIS A 202 -8.62 2.32 -10.99
N ASN A 203 -8.39 3.43 -10.29
CA ASN A 203 -7.22 3.57 -9.40
C ASN A 203 -7.24 2.53 -8.27
N PHE A 204 -8.42 2.23 -7.72
CA PHE A 204 -8.58 1.21 -6.68
C PHE A 204 -8.40 -0.21 -7.23
N ARG A 205 -8.84 -0.50 -8.46
CA ARG A 205 -8.58 -1.77 -9.17
C ARG A 205 -7.08 -1.96 -9.39
N GLU A 206 -6.35 -0.92 -9.78
CA GLU A 206 -4.89 -1.01 -9.89
C GLU A 206 -4.23 -1.36 -8.54
N LEU A 207 -4.71 -0.76 -7.44
CA LEU A 207 -4.25 -1.10 -6.09
C LEU A 207 -4.57 -2.54 -5.71
N ILE A 208 -5.80 -3.01 -5.96
CA ILE A 208 -6.21 -4.41 -5.73
C ILE A 208 -5.32 -5.36 -6.53
N PHE A 209 -5.09 -5.04 -7.80
CA PHE A 209 -4.27 -5.86 -8.68
C PHE A 209 -2.80 -5.90 -8.23
N ALA A 210 -2.20 -4.75 -7.89
CA ALA A 210 -0.86 -4.71 -7.32
C ALA A 210 -0.76 -5.48 -6.00
N SER A 211 -1.82 -5.46 -5.19
CA SER A 211 -1.94 -6.26 -3.96
C SER A 211 -2.02 -7.77 -4.29
N LEU A 212 -2.79 -8.18 -5.30
CA LEU A 212 -2.79 -9.55 -5.80
C LEU A 212 -1.39 -9.96 -6.29
N CYS A 213 -0.65 -9.08 -6.96
CA CYS A 213 0.73 -9.34 -7.36
C CYS A 213 1.66 -9.58 -6.18
N VAL A 214 1.45 -8.90 -5.04
CA VAL A 214 2.18 -9.18 -3.78
C VAL A 214 1.81 -10.56 -3.25
N VAL A 215 0.52 -10.93 -3.28
CA VAL A 215 0.06 -12.25 -2.83
C VAL A 215 0.70 -13.36 -3.65
N ILE A 216 0.65 -13.29 -4.98
CA ILE A 216 1.24 -14.33 -5.84
C ILE A 216 2.78 -14.36 -5.76
N GLU A 217 3.43 -13.22 -5.53
CA GLU A 217 4.87 -13.15 -5.22
C GLU A 217 5.17 -13.92 -3.92
N HIS A 218 4.37 -13.74 -2.88
CA HIS A 218 4.48 -14.48 -1.61
C HIS A 218 4.21 -15.98 -1.78
N GLN A 219 3.36 -16.38 -2.73
CA GLN A 219 3.14 -17.81 -3.06
C GLN A 219 4.27 -18.41 -3.92
N GLY A 220 5.32 -17.64 -4.25
CA GLY A 220 6.50 -18.13 -4.94
C GLY A 220 6.40 -18.12 -6.48
N LEU A 221 5.45 -17.39 -7.07
CA LEU A 221 5.42 -17.25 -8.53
C LEU A 221 6.66 -16.48 -9.03
N PRO A 222 7.22 -16.86 -10.21
CA PRO A 222 8.38 -16.17 -10.76
C PRO A 222 8.12 -14.68 -10.99
N ILE A 223 9.07 -13.84 -10.59
CA ILE A 223 8.98 -12.38 -10.70
C ILE A 223 8.77 -11.92 -12.16
N ASP A 224 9.35 -12.63 -13.13
CA ASP A 224 9.18 -12.30 -14.54
C ASP A 224 7.72 -12.49 -15.00
N THR A 225 7.08 -13.60 -14.61
CA THR A 225 5.66 -13.85 -14.85
C THR A 225 4.79 -12.76 -14.21
N ILE A 226 5.12 -12.35 -12.98
CA ILE A 226 4.40 -11.29 -12.27
C ILE A 226 4.58 -9.95 -12.98
N ASN A 227 5.80 -9.62 -13.40
CA ASN A 227 6.10 -8.40 -14.12
C ASN A 227 5.36 -8.36 -15.47
N ASP A 228 5.27 -9.47 -16.18
CA ASP A 228 4.51 -9.57 -17.43
C ASP A 228 3.02 -9.30 -17.22
N LEU A 229 2.42 -9.83 -16.14
CA LEU A 229 1.04 -9.50 -15.75
C LEU A 229 0.89 -8.01 -15.42
N MET A 230 1.82 -7.43 -14.66
CA MET A 230 1.77 -6.02 -14.30
C MET A 230 1.86 -5.07 -15.49
N ARG A 231 2.61 -5.48 -16.54
CA ARG A 231 2.71 -4.71 -17.79
C ARG A 231 1.42 -4.64 -18.58
N ILE A 232 0.49 -5.58 -18.39
CA ILE A 232 -0.82 -5.56 -19.06
C ILE A 232 -1.68 -4.40 -18.53
N CYS A 233 -1.65 -4.15 -17.22
CA CYS A 233 -2.57 -3.20 -16.57
C CYS A 233 -1.98 -1.83 -16.28
N MET A 234 -0.72 -1.78 -15.84
CA MET A 234 -0.23 -0.62 -15.10
C MET A 234 0.78 0.18 -15.91
N SER A 235 1.84 -0.49 -16.38
CA SER A 235 2.92 0.19 -17.09
C SER A 235 3.81 -0.78 -17.83
N SER A 236 4.18 -0.44 -19.06
CA SER A 236 5.29 -1.08 -19.79
C SER A 236 6.68 -0.75 -19.22
N SER A 237 6.75 -0.12 -18.04
CA SER A 237 7.98 0.24 -17.33
C SER A 237 8.85 -0.97 -16.96
N GLY A 238 10.11 -0.68 -16.62
CA GLY A 238 11.09 -1.66 -16.15
C GLY A 238 10.73 -2.31 -14.80
N ALA A 239 11.38 -3.44 -14.53
CA ALA A 239 11.13 -4.28 -13.35
C ALA A 239 11.25 -3.52 -12.01
N ALA A 240 12.17 -2.55 -11.91
CA ALA A 240 12.33 -1.71 -10.73
C ALA A 240 11.06 -0.90 -10.39
N ASN A 241 10.40 -0.33 -11.40
CA ASN A 241 9.14 0.38 -11.17
C ASN A 241 8.04 -0.59 -10.74
N LEU A 242 7.92 -1.75 -11.39
CA LEU A 242 6.90 -2.75 -11.04
C LEU A 242 7.09 -3.28 -9.61
N TYR A 243 8.34 -3.51 -9.20
CA TYR A 243 8.69 -3.84 -7.82
C TYR A 243 8.21 -2.75 -6.85
N ARG A 244 8.50 -1.48 -7.16
CA ARG A 244 8.02 -0.34 -6.36
C ARG A 244 6.49 -0.28 -6.25
N LEU A 245 5.76 -0.56 -7.32
CA LEU A 245 4.30 -0.59 -7.29
C LEU A 245 3.78 -1.68 -6.32
N ARG A 246 4.39 -2.88 -6.35
CA ARG A 246 4.05 -3.96 -5.40
C ARG A 246 4.34 -3.57 -3.96
N ARG A 247 5.50 -2.97 -3.70
CA ARG A 247 5.86 -2.53 -2.34
C ARG A 247 4.97 -1.39 -1.83
N GLY A 248 4.58 -0.47 -2.72
CA GLY A 248 3.59 0.56 -2.42
C GLY A 248 2.21 -0.02 -2.07
N ALA A 249 1.74 -1.02 -2.82
CA ALA A 249 0.50 -1.71 -2.52
C ALA A 249 0.56 -2.46 -1.17
N LEU A 250 1.63 -3.19 -0.89
CA LEU A 250 1.82 -3.83 0.41
C LEU A 250 1.83 -2.81 1.55
N TRP A 251 2.52 -1.67 1.36
CA TRP A 251 2.53 -0.59 2.35
C TRP A 251 1.12 -0.07 2.64
N VAL A 252 0.28 0.15 1.61
CA VAL A 252 -1.13 0.55 1.82
C VAL A 252 -1.91 -0.48 2.62
N ASN A 253 -1.77 -1.77 2.30
CA ASN A 253 -2.45 -2.85 3.03
C ASN A 253 -2.05 -2.87 4.52
N ARG A 254 -0.77 -2.66 4.83
CA ARG A 254 -0.28 -2.50 6.22
C ARG A 254 -0.91 -1.31 6.92
N VAL A 255 -1.01 -0.17 6.23
CA VAL A 255 -1.67 1.03 6.79
C VAL A 255 -3.14 0.73 7.08
N ILE A 256 -3.86 0.10 6.14
CA ILE A 256 -5.26 -0.32 6.32
C ILE A 256 -5.40 -1.24 7.53
N ALA A 257 -4.56 -2.28 7.64
CA ALA A 257 -4.57 -3.21 8.78
C ALA A 257 -4.34 -2.46 10.11
N GLY A 258 -3.38 -1.54 10.16
CA GLY A 258 -3.13 -0.69 11.32
C GLY A 258 -4.33 0.21 11.67
N LEU A 259 -5.00 0.79 10.68
CA LEU A 259 -6.20 1.60 10.89
C LEU A 259 -7.37 0.77 11.42
N ILE A 260 -7.58 -0.44 10.90
CA ILE A 260 -8.60 -1.38 11.40
C ILE A 260 -8.37 -1.67 12.89
N ARG A 261 -7.13 -1.92 13.30
CA ARG A 261 -6.77 -2.13 14.72
C ARG A 261 -7.07 -0.91 15.59
N LYS A 262 -6.91 0.30 15.04
CA LYS A 262 -7.30 1.58 15.67
C LYS A 262 -8.81 1.88 15.59
N GLY A 263 -9.63 0.92 15.16
CA GLY A 263 -11.08 1.03 15.14
C GLY A 263 -11.66 1.78 13.93
N TRP A 264 -10.87 1.99 12.87
CA TRP A 264 -11.41 2.53 11.62
C TRP A 264 -12.36 1.55 10.92
N ARG A 265 -12.30 0.25 11.23
CA ARG A 265 -13.18 -0.77 10.64
C ARG A 265 -13.16 -0.71 9.10
N HIS A 266 -14.32 -0.83 8.45
CA HIS A 266 -14.45 -0.77 6.99
C HIS A 266 -14.05 0.59 6.40
N CYS A 267 -14.13 1.67 7.18
CA CYS A 267 -13.71 3.01 6.77
C CYS A 267 -12.21 3.06 6.43
N ALA A 268 -11.38 2.19 7.03
CA ALA A 268 -9.95 2.13 6.75
C ALA A 268 -9.65 1.93 5.25
N THR A 269 -10.30 0.95 4.62
CA THR A 269 -10.10 0.67 3.20
C THR A 269 -10.82 1.68 2.31
N GLU A 270 -12.02 2.08 2.72
CA GLU A 270 -12.80 3.06 1.98
C GLU A 270 -12.10 4.42 1.89
N PHE A 271 -11.33 4.83 2.90
CA PHE A 271 -10.49 6.03 2.83
C PHE A 271 -9.57 6.02 1.60
N PHE A 272 -8.93 4.88 1.29
CA PHE A 272 -8.04 4.77 0.13
C PHE A 272 -8.80 4.77 -1.20
N LEU A 273 -10.00 4.16 -1.23
CA LEU A 273 -10.91 4.24 -2.38
C LEU A 273 -11.33 5.70 -2.65
N LEU A 274 -11.80 6.41 -1.61
CA LEU A 274 -12.25 7.80 -1.71
C LEU A 274 -11.12 8.79 -1.97
N SER A 275 -9.90 8.48 -1.50
CA SER A 275 -8.70 9.27 -1.78
C SER A 275 -8.30 9.23 -3.25
N GLY A 276 -8.58 8.11 -3.93
CA GLY A 276 -8.47 8.05 -5.38
C GLY A 276 -7.07 8.13 -5.96
N ARG A 277 -6.04 7.83 -5.16
CA ARG A 277 -4.66 7.99 -5.64
C ARG A 277 -4.25 6.81 -6.53
N PRO A 278 -3.55 7.07 -7.63
CA PRO A 278 -2.98 6.01 -8.45
C PRO A 278 -1.89 5.28 -7.67
N VAL A 279 -1.76 3.97 -7.91
CA VAL A 279 -0.84 3.08 -7.18
C VAL A 279 0.63 3.51 -7.24
N SER A 280 1.03 4.22 -8.30
CA SER A 280 2.36 4.82 -8.43
C SER A 280 2.69 5.82 -7.32
N GLN A 281 1.69 6.52 -6.78
CA GLN A 281 1.87 7.43 -5.66
C GLN A 281 2.11 6.68 -4.34
N TYR A 282 1.46 5.55 -4.13
CA TYR A 282 1.74 4.69 -2.97
C TYR A 282 3.17 4.13 -3.01
N GLY A 283 3.69 3.83 -4.21
CA GLY A 283 5.10 3.46 -4.39
C GLY A 283 6.07 4.55 -3.91
N LEU A 284 5.77 5.82 -4.17
CA LEU A 284 6.58 6.96 -3.72
C LEU A 284 6.44 7.22 -2.21
N LEU A 285 5.25 6.99 -1.65
CA LEU A 285 5.06 7.04 -0.20
C LEU A 285 5.89 5.95 0.49
N TRP A 286 5.92 4.75 -0.08
CA TRP A 286 6.74 3.65 0.42
C TRP A 286 8.25 3.96 0.34
N GLU A 287 8.75 4.50 -0.78
CA GLU A 287 10.17 4.92 -0.88
C GLU A 287 10.57 5.94 0.21
N GLY A 288 9.65 6.82 0.58
CA GLY A 288 9.82 7.82 1.63
C GLY A 288 9.21 7.43 2.98
N CYS A 289 8.99 6.14 3.26
CA CYS A 289 8.15 5.68 4.38
C CYS A 289 8.57 6.21 5.75
N VAL A 290 9.87 6.41 5.97
CA VAL A 290 10.44 6.98 7.20
C VAL A 290 9.83 8.35 7.54
N HIS A 291 9.44 9.12 6.52
CA HIS A 291 8.85 10.45 6.71
C HIS A 291 7.37 10.52 6.32
N SER A 292 6.98 9.78 5.29
CA SER A 292 5.60 9.82 4.78
C SER A 292 4.61 9.16 5.73
N PHE A 293 5.00 8.08 6.40
CA PHE A 293 4.10 7.35 7.29
C PHE A 293 3.80 8.11 8.59
N PRO A 294 4.77 8.70 9.32
CA PRO A 294 4.46 9.54 10.47
C PRO A 294 3.55 10.72 10.12
N CYS A 295 3.85 11.41 9.02
CA CYS A 295 3.05 12.55 8.54
C CYS A 295 1.62 12.14 8.16
N LEU A 296 1.46 11.05 7.39
CA LEU A 296 0.13 10.53 7.09
C LEU A 296 -0.60 10.07 8.36
N SER A 297 0.10 9.44 9.30
CA SER A 297 -0.49 8.95 10.55
C SER A 297 -1.03 10.07 11.43
N GLU A 298 -0.33 11.21 11.49
CA GLU A 298 -0.78 12.41 12.18
C GLU A 298 -2.08 12.96 11.56
N HIS A 299 -2.12 13.09 10.23
CA HIS A 299 -3.33 13.53 9.53
C HIS A 299 -4.49 12.55 9.71
N LEU A 300 -4.22 11.24 9.64
CA LEU A 300 -5.25 10.22 9.86
C LEU A 300 -5.77 10.28 11.30
N ALA A 301 -4.90 10.43 12.32
CA ALA A 301 -5.36 10.59 13.70
C ALA A 301 -6.30 11.78 13.85
N HIS A 302 -5.98 12.92 13.24
CA HIS A 302 -6.86 14.08 13.22
C HIS A 302 -8.20 13.79 12.53
N ILE A 303 -8.18 13.15 11.35
CA ILE A 303 -9.40 12.76 10.62
C ILE A 303 -10.28 11.84 11.44
N TYR A 304 -9.68 10.90 12.18
CA TYR A 304 -10.41 9.96 13.03
C TYR A 304 -11.20 10.65 14.13
N GLU A 305 -10.67 11.76 14.66
CA GLU A 305 -11.28 12.54 15.73
C GLU A 305 -12.33 13.54 15.21
N THR A 306 -12.13 14.08 14.00
CA THR A 306 -12.95 15.19 13.49
C THR A 306 -14.04 14.77 12.51
N VAL A 307 -13.86 13.68 11.77
CA VAL A 307 -14.79 13.27 10.71
C VAL A 307 -15.75 12.21 11.24
N GLU A 308 -17.05 12.45 11.05
CA GLU A 308 -18.06 11.47 11.40
C GLU A 308 -17.99 10.28 10.43
N ARG A 309 -17.87 9.08 11.00
CA ARG A 309 -17.92 7.84 10.21
C ARG A 309 -19.37 7.60 9.79
N PRO A 310 -19.62 7.30 8.50
CA PRO A 310 -20.96 7.08 8.02
C PRO A 310 -21.57 5.85 8.71
N TYR A 311 -22.85 5.96 9.08
CA TYR A 311 -23.60 4.77 9.44
C TYR A 311 -23.65 3.84 8.23
N THR A 312 -23.49 2.55 8.48
CA THR A 312 -23.52 1.54 7.42
C THR A 312 -24.95 1.08 7.27
N ASP A 313 -25.61 1.48 6.18
CA ASP A 313 -26.94 1.00 5.86
C ASP A 313 -26.95 -0.53 5.77
N ALA A 314 -28.09 -1.13 6.14
CA ALA A 314 -28.29 -2.57 6.03
C ALA A 314 -28.06 -3.00 4.57
N GLY A 315 -27.03 -3.82 4.34
CA GLY A 315 -26.65 -4.31 3.01
C GLY A 315 -25.43 -3.61 2.39
N TRP A 316 -24.86 -2.58 3.00
CA TRP A 316 -23.60 -2.00 2.53
C TRP A 316 -22.42 -2.96 2.75
N ILE A 317 -21.66 -3.24 1.70
CA ILE A 317 -20.57 -4.22 1.73
C ILE A 317 -19.21 -3.49 1.76
N PRO A 318 -18.33 -3.82 2.73
CA PRO A 318 -16.98 -3.26 2.81
C PRO A 318 -16.09 -3.57 1.60
N PHE A 319 -15.29 -2.60 1.17
CA PHE A 319 -14.30 -2.74 0.09
C PHE A 319 -13.02 -3.48 0.52
N SER A 320 -13.13 -4.55 1.29
CA SER A 320 -11.97 -5.32 1.79
C SER A 320 -11.10 -5.85 0.64
N ILE A 321 -9.86 -5.35 0.51
CA ILE A 321 -8.91 -5.79 -0.52
C ILE A 321 -8.69 -7.32 -0.44
N PRO A 322 -8.42 -7.93 0.74
CA PRO A 322 -8.30 -9.38 0.84
C PRO A 322 -9.54 -10.14 0.35
N SER A 323 -10.74 -9.67 0.69
CA SER A 323 -12.00 -10.31 0.28
C SER A 323 -12.24 -10.19 -1.23
N ILE A 324 -11.92 -9.02 -1.82
CA ILE A 324 -12.01 -8.81 -3.27
C ILE A 324 -11.02 -9.72 -3.99
N ILE A 325 -9.77 -9.79 -3.52
CA ILE A 325 -8.78 -10.72 -4.06
C ILE A 325 -9.27 -12.17 -3.97
N LYS A 326 -9.85 -12.57 -2.83
CA LYS A 326 -10.45 -13.90 -2.67
C LYS A 326 -11.55 -14.16 -3.71
N GLY A 327 -12.40 -13.17 -3.98
CA GLY A 327 -13.41 -13.24 -5.05
C GLY A 327 -12.80 -13.39 -6.45
N LEU A 328 -11.66 -12.75 -6.73
CA LEU A 328 -10.97 -12.83 -8.03
C LEU A 328 -10.27 -14.18 -8.24
N VAL A 329 -9.61 -14.71 -7.22
CA VAL A 329 -8.80 -15.94 -7.33
C VAL A 329 -9.59 -17.21 -7.09
N GLY A 330 -10.83 -17.12 -6.60
CA GLY A 330 -11.67 -18.27 -6.28
C GLY A 330 -10.96 -19.19 -5.29
N ASP A 331 -11.00 -20.50 -5.53
CA ASP A 331 -10.45 -21.51 -4.61
C ASP A 331 -8.94 -21.70 -4.71
N ALA A 332 -8.25 -20.98 -5.61
CA ALA A 332 -6.81 -21.10 -5.76
C ALA A 332 -6.03 -20.65 -4.51
N LEU A 333 -6.60 -19.73 -3.71
CA LEU A 333 -6.02 -19.26 -2.46
C LEU A 333 -7.09 -19.15 -1.37
N THR A 334 -6.71 -19.47 -0.13
CA THR A 334 -7.54 -19.21 1.04
C THR A 334 -7.48 -17.73 1.43
N LEU A 335 -8.49 -17.23 2.13
CA LEU A 335 -8.47 -15.86 2.66
C LEU A 335 -7.30 -15.66 3.63
N GLY A 336 -6.96 -16.68 4.44
CA GLY A 336 -5.81 -16.64 5.35
C GLY A 336 -4.47 -16.46 4.63
N GLN A 337 -4.24 -17.17 3.52
CA GLN A 337 -3.04 -16.97 2.70
C GLN A 337 -2.95 -15.56 2.11
N ILE A 338 -4.08 -15.01 1.65
CA ILE A 338 -4.15 -13.64 1.12
C ILE A 338 -3.83 -12.63 2.23
N CYS A 339 -4.44 -12.80 3.41
CA CYS A 339 -4.27 -11.90 4.54
C CYS A 339 -2.83 -11.92 5.06
N THR A 340 -2.25 -13.12 5.20
CA THR A 340 -0.84 -13.30 5.60
C THR A 340 0.10 -12.57 4.64
N ALA A 341 -0.09 -12.76 3.32
CA ALA A 341 0.76 -12.12 2.32
C ALA A 341 0.63 -10.59 2.25
N LEU A 342 -0.48 -10.04 2.76
CA LEU A 342 -0.76 -8.60 2.80
C LEU A 342 -0.58 -7.99 4.20
N ASP A 343 -0.04 -8.75 5.16
CA ASP A 343 0.16 -8.37 6.55
C ASP A 343 -1.12 -7.92 7.28
N TYR A 344 -2.23 -8.62 7.02
CA TYR A 344 -3.43 -8.57 7.85
C TYR A 344 -3.35 -9.64 8.93
N GLU A 345 -3.26 -9.23 10.19
CA GLU A 345 -3.38 -10.12 11.35
C GLU A 345 -4.81 -10.67 11.48
N GLU A 346 -4.98 -11.88 12.03
CA GLU A 346 -6.30 -12.51 12.22
C GLU A 346 -7.27 -11.62 13.02
N GLU A 347 -6.76 -10.89 14.02
CA GLU A 347 -7.57 -9.96 14.84
C GLU A 347 -8.20 -8.84 13.99
N SER A 348 -7.49 -8.39 12.95
CA SER A 348 -8.01 -7.37 12.03
C SER A 348 -9.17 -7.91 11.20
N LEU A 349 -9.16 -9.20 10.86
CA LEU A 349 -10.24 -9.85 10.12
C LEU A 349 -11.47 -10.07 10.99
N SER A 350 -11.29 -10.56 12.21
CA SER A 350 -12.40 -10.72 13.15
C SER A 350 -13.16 -9.40 13.37
N LYS A 351 -12.44 -8.27 13.49
CA LYS A 351 -13.04 -6.93 13.63
C LYS A 351 -13.76 -6.43 12.38
N LEU A 352 -13.44 -6.96 11.19
CA LEU A 352 -14.17 -6.65 9.95
C LEU A 352 -15.47 -7.46 9.81
N PHE A 353 -15.52 -8.68 10.34
CA PHE A 353 -16.65 -9.62 10.14
C PHE A 353 -17.60 -9.77 11.33
N LEU A 354 -17.19 -9.40 12.55
CA LEU A 354 -18.03 -9.57 13.75
C LEU A 354 -19.28 -8.68 13.81
N GLU A 355 -19.37 -7.62 13.01
CA GLU A 355 -20.54 -6.72 13.01
C GLU A 355 -21.43 -6.82 11.76
N SER A 356 -21.04 -7.56 10.72
CA SER A 356 -21.99 -7.86 9.62
C SER A 356 -23.14 -8.77 10.08
N ASN A 357 -22.96 -9.45 11.21
CA ASN A 357 -23.94 -10.33 11.84
C ASN A 357 -24.55 -9.74 13.13
N GLY A 358 -24.24 -8.48 13.47
CA GLY A 358 -24.61 -7.85 14.74
C GLY A 358 -25.96 -7.12 14.76
N VAL A 359 -26.77 -7.21 13.70
CA VAL A 359 -28.13 -6.62 13.65
C VAL A 359 -29.16 -7.73 13.41
N ALA A 360 -29.23 -8.67 14.34
CA ALA A 360 -30.34 -9.62 14.44
C ALA A 360 -30.53 -10.08 15.88
N GLU A 361 -30.53 -9.16 16.86
CA GLU A 361 -31.04 -9.44 18.20
C GLU A 361 -31.36 -8.13 18.94
N VAL A 362 -32.48 -7.49 18.56
CA VAL A 362 -33.26 -6.64 19.48
C VAL A 362 -34.74 -6.83 19.16
N THR A 363 -35.40 -7.58 20.06
CA THR A 363 -36.86 -7.74 20.32
C THR A 363 -37.78 -8.23 19.23
#